data_AF-Q4JJA6-F1
#
_entry.id   AF-Q4JJA6-F1
#
_cell.length_a   1.000
_cell.length_b   1.000
_cell.length_c   1.000
_cell.angle_alpha   90.00
_cell.angle_beta   90.00
_cell.angle_gamma   90.00
#
_symmetry.space_group_name_H-M   'P 1'
#
loop_
_entity.id
_entity.type
_entity.pdbx_description
1 polymer ?
#
loop_
_entity_poly.entity_id
_entity_poly.type
_entity_poly.pdbx_seq_one_letter_code
_entity_poly.pdbx_strand_id
1 'polypeptide(L)'
;QIYWAKDIIFLVTEHDLLGTEAWLEAYHDVNVTGMQSTPLQGRAGAIQAAVALELSSDVVTSLDVAVEGLNGQLPNLDLLNLFQTFCQKGGLLCTLQGKLQPQDWTSIDGPLQSVQTLLLMV
;
A
#
# COMPACT_ATOMS: atom_id res chain seq x y z
N GLN A 1 -22.11 14.30 -16.61
CA GLN A 1 -21.39 13.27 -15.82
C GLN A 1 -20.17 13.95 -15.22
N ILE A 2 -20.23 14.31 -13.94
CA ILE A 2 -19.09 14.89 -13.23
C ILE A 2 -18.23 13.70 -12.82
N TYR A 3 -17.10 13.49 -13.49
CA TYR A 3 -16.13 12.51 -13.05
C TYR A 3 -15.62 12.97 -11.68
N TRP A 4 -15.86 12.18 -10.63
CA TRP A 4 -15.16 12.35 -9.36
C TRP A 4 -13.69 12.02 -9.61
N ALA A 5 -12.93 13.04 -10.02
CA ALA A 5 -11.48 12.93 -10.06
C ALA A 5 -11.00 12.70 -8.62
N LYS A 6 -10.19 11.67 -8.44
CA LYS A 6 -9.40 11.47 -7.23
C LYS A 6 -8.04 12.08 -7.49
N ASP A 7 -7.53 12.81 -6.53
CA ASP A 7 -6.17 13.33 -6.58
C ASP A 7 -5.18 12.20 -6.27
N ILE A 8 -4.05 12.17 -6.97
CA ILE A 8 -2.93 11.24 -6.72
C ILE A 8 -1.74 12.10 -6.29
N ILE A 9 -1.18 11.77 -5.14
CA ILE A 9 0.02 12.43 -4.60
C ILE A 9 1.21 11.50 -4.81
N PHE A 10 2.24 12.00 -5.49
CA PHE A 10 3.55 11.36 -5.49
C PHE A 10 4.43 12.03 -4.44
N LEU A 11 4.79 11.28 -3.42
CA LEU A 11 5.65 11.73 -2.34
C LEU A 11 7.02 11.07 -2.51
N VAL A 12 8.05 11.88 -2.70
CA VAL A 12 9.45 11.45 -2.70
C VAL A 12 10.11 12.17 -1.54
N THR A 13 10.58 11.40 -0.56
CA THR A 13 11.14 11.94 0.69
C THR A 13 12.61 11.63 0.80
N GLU A 14 13.32 12.54 1.46
CA GLU A 14 14.64 12.23 2.00
C GLU A 14 14.46 11.63 3.40
N HIS A 15 15.39 10.75 3.80
CA HIS A 15 15.39 10.15 5.15
C HIS A 15 14.14 9.29 5.46
N ASP A 16 13.54 8.67 4.44
CA ASP A 16 12.50 7.64 4.56
C ASP A 16 11.30 8.08 5.43
N LEU A 17 11.17 7.52 6.64
CA LEU A 17 10.07 7.82 7.56
C LEU A 17 10.07 9.26 8.07
N LEU A 18 11.25 9.87 8.29
CA LEU A 18 11.34 11.22 8.85
C LEU A 18 10.81 12.28 7.88
N GLY A 19 11.18 12.17 6.60
CA GLY A 19 10.67 13.06 5.57
C GLY A 19 9.16 12.86 5.34
N THR A 20 8.69 11.62 5.42
CA THR A 20 7.27 11.28 5.29
C THR A 20 6.44 11.87 6.43
N GLU A 21 6.92 11.75 7.67
CA GLU A 21 6.25 12.32 8.84
C GLU A 21 6.21 13.84 8.79
N ALA A 22 7.33 14.51 8.48
CA ALA A 22 7.36 15.96 8.33
C ALA A 22 6.40 16.45 7.24
N TRP A 23 6.25 15.70 6.15
CA TRP A 23 5.28 16.00 5.10
C TRP A 23 3.83 15.80 5.58
N LEU A 24 3.55 14.71 6.31
CA LEU A 24 2.22 14.44 6.88
C LEU A 24 1.80 15.53 7.88
N GLU A 25 2.71 15.97 8.74
CA GLU A 25 2.48 17.08 9.67
C GLU A 25 2.10 18.37 8.93
N ALA A 26 2.86 18.74 7.89
CA ALA A 26 2.53 19.90 7.04
C ALA A 26 1.21 19.72 6.27
N TYR A 27 0.89 18.50 5.84
CA TYR A 27 -0.35 18.19 5.11
C TYR A 27 -1.59 18.38 5.99
N HIS A 28 -1.50 17.94 7.25
CA HIS A 28 -2.57 18.01 8.23
C HIS A 28 -2.60 19.31 9.04
N ASP A 29 -1.58 20.17 8.90
CA ASP A 29 -1.40 21.41 9.67
C ASP A 29 -1.34 21.14 11.19
N VAL A 30 -0.52 20.14 11.55
CA VAL A 30 -0.31 19.70 12.94
C VAL A 30 1.18 19.64 13.25
N ASN A 31 1.53 19.69 14.53
CA ASN A 31 2.91 19.51 15.01
C ASN A 31 2.88 18.57 16.21
N VAL A 32 3.00 17.26 15.95
CA VAL A 32 2.84 16.20 16.96
C VAL A 32 4.21 15.75 17.47
N THR A 33 5.19 15.67 16.58
CA THR A 33 6.54 15.14 16.84
C THR A 33 7.54 16.23 17.20
N GLY A 34 7.19 17.51 17.03
CA GLY A 34 8.12 18.63 17.22
C GLY A 34 9.06 18.85 16.03
N MET A 35 8.85 18.15 14.91
CA MET A 35 9.64 18.35 13.70
C MET A 35 9.32 19.71 13.04
N GLN A 36 10.32 20.25 12.35
CA GLN A 36 10.15 21.45 11.54
C GLN A 36 9.67 21.04 10.15
N SER A 37 8.39 21.27 9.87
CA SER A 37 7.79 21.05 8.56
C SER A 37 7.55 22.38 7.85
N THR A 38 7.67 22.39 6.52
CA THR A 38 7.40 23.59 5.72
C THR A 38 5.93 23.57 5.27
N PRO A 39 5.16 24.66 5.43
CA PRO A 39 3.76 24.70 5.01
C PRO A 39 3.58 24.35 3.53
N LEU A 40 2.62 23.47 3.22
CA LEU A 40 2.31 23.10 1.84
C LEU A 40 1.48 24.20 1.16
N GLN A 41 1.78 24.47 -0.12
CA GLN A 41 1.04 25.45 -0.92
C GLN A 41 -0.40 24.99 -1.26
N GLY A 42 -0.68 23.70 -1.14
CA GLY A 42 -1.99 23.11 -1.36
C GLY A 42 -2.06 21.67 -0.83
N ARG A 43 -3.28 21.18 -0.61
CA ARG A 43 -3.54 19.81 -0.15
C ARG A 43 -4.71 19.19 -0.90
N ALA A 44 -4.64 17.88 -1.12
CA ALA A 44 -5.60 17.10 -1.89
C ALA A 44 -6.62 16.40 -0.98
N GLY A 45 -7.43 17.18 -0.26
CA GLY A 45 -8.50 16.65 0.60
C GLY A 45 -8.03 15.58 1.60
N ALA A 46 -8.89 14.60 1.90
CA ALA A 46 -8.58 13.51 2.82
C ALA A 46 -7.84 12.37 2.09
N ILE A 47 -6.68 11.97 2.61
CA ILE A 47 -5.92 10.81 2.12
C ILE A 47 -6.75 9.54 2.39
N GLN A 48 -6.98 8.74 1.35
CA GLN A 48 -7.85 7.55 1.42
C GLN A 48 -7.05 6.25 1.57
N ALA A 49 -5.89 6.18 0.93
CA ALA A 49 -4.99 5.05 0.95
C ALA A 49 -3.59 5.56 0.62
N ALA A 50 -2.57 4.83 1.05
CA ALA A 50 -1.18 5.06 0.69
C ALA A 50 -0.57 3.76 0.19
N VAL A 51 0.33 3.86 -0.77
CA VAL A 51 1.18 2.76 -1.23
C VAL A 51 2.62 3.19 -1.03
N ALA A 52 3.31 2.53 -0.11
CA ALA A 52 4.75 2.69 0.06
C ALA A 52 5.46 1.74 -0.90
N LEU A 53 6.37 2.26 -1.72
CA LEU A 53 7.17 1.47 -2.65
C LEU A 53 8.58 1.33 -2.09
N GLU A 54 8.98 0.11 -1.76
CA GLU A 54 10.32 -0.23 -1.32
C GLU A 54 11.03 -1.04 -2.41
N LEU A 55 12.23 -0.63 -2.78
CA LEU A 55 13.07 -1.34 -3.75
C LEU A 55 14.33 -1.86 -3.04
N SER A 56 14.48 -3.17 -3.00
CA SER A 56 15.68 -3.81 -2.41
C SER A 56 16.84 -3.94 -3.41
N SER A 57 16.59 -3.79 -4.71
CA SER A 57 17.59 -3.95 -5.78
C SER A 57 17.17 -3.22 -7.06
N ASP A 58 18.15 -2.90 -7.91
CA ASP A 58 17.94 -2.34 -9.26
C ASP A 58 17.28 -3.34 -10.22
N VAL A 59 17.36 -4.65 -9.91
CA VAL A 59 16.75 -5.72 -10.71
C VAL A 59 15.57 -6.29 -9.95
N VAL A 60 14.37 -6.06 -10.47
CA VAL A 60 13.12 -6.56 -9.89
C VAL A 60 12.83 -7.97 -10.42
N THR A 61 12.87 -8.97 -9.55
CA THR A 61 12.53 -10.37 -9.86
C THR A 61 11.14 -10.79 -9.42
N SER A 62 10.62 -10.11 -8.39
CA SER A 62 9.34 -10.41 -7.75
C SER A 62 8.79 -9.18 -7.06
N LEU A 63 7.49 -9.15 -6.82
CA LEU A 63 6.81 -8.12 -6.04
C LEU A 63 6.13 -8.76 -4.84
N ASP A 64 6.37 -8.24 -3.65
CA ASP A 64 5.59 -8.60 -2.47
C ASP A 64 4.68 -7.42 -2.11
N VAL A 65 3.42 -7.71 -1.76
CA VAL A 65 2.55 -6.71 -1.14
C VAL A 65 2.39 -7.03 0.34
N ALA A 66 2.87 -6.11 1.18
CA ALA A 66 2.57 -6.09 2.59
C ALA A 66 1.34 -5.22 2.85
N VAL A 67 0.57 -5.60 3.85
CA VAL A 67 -0.65 -4.91 4.25
C VAL A 67 -0.44 -4.39 5.65
N GLU A 68 -0.49 -3.07 5.80
CA GLU A 68 -0.36 -2.39 7.08
C GLU A 68 -1.63 -1.59 7.36
N GLY A 69 -2.11 -1.67 8.61
CA GLY A 69 -3.37 -1.10 9.03
C GLY A 69 -3.33 -0.69 10.49
N LEU A 70 -3.84 0.51 10.78
CA LEU A 70 -3.86 1.04 12.15
C LEU A 70 -4.76 0.14 13.01
N ASN A 71 -4.20 -0.50 14.04
CA ASN A 71 -4.89 -1.47 14.90
C ASN A 71 -5.52 -2.65 14.14
N GLY A 72 -4.85 -3.17 13.10
CA GLY A 72 -5.40 -4.28 12.30
C GLY A 72 -6.55 -3.86 11.39
N GLN A 73 -6.69 -2.55 11.11
CA GLN A 73 -7.65 -2.07 10.13
C GLN A 73 -7.33 -2.67 8.76
N LEU A 74 -8.29 -3.41 8.20
CA LEU A 74 -8.14 -4.01 6.88
C LEU A 74 -7.91 -2.93 5.80
N PRO A 75 -7.02 -3.19 4.84
CA PRO A 75 -6.77 -2.27 3.74
C PRO A 75 -7.98 -2.25 2.80
N ASN A 76 -7.95 -1.32 1.85
CA ASN A 76 -8.90 -1.38 0.75
C ASN A 76 -8.67 -2.65 -0.08
N LEU A 77 -9.63 -3.57 -0.03
CA LEU A 77 -9.59 -4.85 -0.74
C LEU A 77 -9.49 -4.65 -2.26
N ASP A 78 -10.07 -3.57 -2.80
CA ASP A 78 -9.98 -3.28 -4.24
C ASP A 78 -8.55 -3.02 -4.69
N LEU A 79 -7.72 -2.40 -3.83
CA LEU A 79 -6.31 -2.14 -4.12
C LEU A 79 -5.51 -3.44 -4.16
N LEU A 80 -5.79 -4.37 -3.23
CA LEU A 80 -5.19 -5.70 -3.23
C LEU A 80 -5.62 -6.54 -4.44
N ASN A 81 -6.90 -6.50 -4.79
CA ASN A 81 -7.42 -7.19 -5.97
C ASN A 81 -6.81 -6.62 -7.26
N LEU A 82 -6.61 -5.31 -7.33
CA LEU A 82 -5.91 -4.65 -8.42
C LEU A 82 -4.46 -5.14 -8.53
N PHE A 83 -3.73 -5.19 -7.42
CA PHE A 83 -2.36 -5.69 -7.37
C PHE A 83 -2.28 -7.14 -7.89
N GLN A 84 -3.15 -8.02 -7.41
CA GLN A 84 -3.22 -9.41 -7.86
C GLN A 84 -3.49 -9.50 -9.38
N THR A 85 -4.48 -8.73 -9.86
CA THR A 85 -4.82 -8.69 -11.29
C THR A 85 -3.66 -8.16 -12.14
N PHE A 86 -2.95 -7.15 -11.64
CA PHE A 86 -1.76 -6.60 -12.28
C PHE A 86 -0.66 -7.65 -12.40
N CYS A 87 -0.38 -8.39 -11.32
CA CYS A 87 0.62 -9.45 -11.31
C CYS A 87 0.28 -10.57 -12.30
N GLN A 88 -0.96 -11.03 -12.32
CA GLN A 88 -1.43 -12.07 -13.24
C GLN A 88 -1.30 -11.63 -14.70
N LYS A 89 -1.70 -10.40 -15.03
CA LYS A 89 -1.62 -9.87 -16.40
C LYS A 89 -0.18 -9.55 -16.83
N GLY A 90 0.66 -9.15 -15.88
CA GLY A 90 2.07 -8.86 -16.12
C GLY A 90 2.96 -10.10 -16.18
N GLY A 91 2.45 -11.28 -15.80
CA GLY A 91 3.26 -12.50 -15.65
C GLY A 91 4.35 -12.35 -14.58
N LEU A 92 4.11 -11.52 -13.57
CA LEU A 92 5.06 -11.23 -12.50
C LEU A 92 4.88 -12.22 -11.36
N LEU A 93 5.99 -12.65 -10.75
CA LEU A 93 5.95 -13.42 -9.51
C LEU A 93 5.56 -12.48 -8.37
N CYS A 94 4.36 -12.66 -7.83
CA CYS A 94 3.87 -11.84 -6.73
C CYS A 94 3.49 -12.66 -5.51
N THR A 95 3.81 -12.11 -4.34
CA THR A 95 3.44 -12.64 -3.03
C THR A 95 2.61 -11.64 -2.25
N LEU A 96 1.86 -12.15 -1.28
CA LEU A 96 1.10 -11.36 -0.32
C LEU A 96 1.64 -11.71 1.06
N GLN A 97 2.27 -10.73 1.71
CA GLN A 97 3.01 -10.92 2.97
C GLN A 97 3.94 -12.15 2.92
N GLY A 98 4.75 -12.23 1.86
CA GLY A 98 5.70 -13.32 1.63
C GLY A 98 5.09 -14.69 1.28
N LYS A 99 3.76 -14.80 1.18
CA LYS A 99 3.09 -16.04 0.76
C LYS A 99 2.71 -15.99 -0.72
N LEU A 100 3.07 -17.05 -1.44
CA LEU A 100 2.57 -17.27 -2.79
C LEU A 100 1.08 -17.60 -2.73
N GLN A 101 0.29 -16.93 -3.56
CA GLN A 101 -1.13 -17.24 -3.67
C GLN A 101 -1.32 -18.53 -4.49
N PRO A 102 -2.33 -19.35 -4.14
CA PRO A 102 -2.67 -20.54 -4.92
C PRO A 102 -3.05 -20.16 -6.35
N GLN A 103 -2.35 -20.76 -7.31
CA GLN A 103 -2.64 -20.60 -8.74
C GLN A 103 -3.95 -21.33 -9.13
N ASP A 104 -4.26 -22.44 -8.45
CA ASP A 104 -5.36 -23.35 -8.78
C ASP A 104 -6.40 -23.44 -7.64
N TRP A 105 -7.55 -22.80 -7.85
CA TRP A 105 -8.68 -22.81 -6.91
C TRP A 105 -9.43 -24.14 -6.80
N THR A 106 -9.08 -25.11 -7.64
CA THR A 106 -9.76 -26.41 -7.71
C THR A 106 -9.22 -27.43 -6.70
N SER A 107 -8.08 -27.15 -6.05
CA SER A 107 -7.57 -27.96 -4.95
C SER A 107 -8.25 -27.59 -3.64
N ILE A 108 -8.43 -28.57 -2.75
CA ILE A 108 -8.91 -28.39 -1.37
C ILE A 108 -7.98 -27.44 -0.56
N ASP A 109 -6.74 -27.27 -1.02
CA ASP A 109 -5.76 -26.37 -0.40
C ASP A 109 -6.05 -24.89 -0.64
N GLY A 110 -6.76 -24.54 -1.73
CA GLY A 110 -7.11 -23.16 -2.07
C GLY A 110 -7.94 -22.44 -1.00
N PRO A 111 -9.10 -22.98 -0.58
CA PRO A 111 -9.91 -22.36 0.48
C PRO A 111 -9.18 -22.30 1.83
N LEU A 112 -8.35 -23.30 2.17
CA LEU A 112 -7.57 -23.29 3.42
C LEU A 112 -6.53 -22.16 3.41
N GLN A 113 -5.79 -22.00 2.31
CA GLN A 113 -4.82 -20.93 2.15
C GLN A 113 -5.48 -19.55 2.14
N SER A 114 -6.71 -19.43 1.62
CA SER A 114 -7.49 -18.19 1.69
C SER A 114 -7.82 -17.81 3.14
N VAL A 115 -8.28 -18.77 3.96
CA VAL A 115 -8.50 -18.55 5.40
C VAL A 115 -7.20 -18.18 6.12
N GLN A 116 -6.09 -18.87 5.81
CA GLN A 116 -4.78 -18.53 6.39
C GLN A 116 -4.34 -17.12 6.00
N THR A 117 -4.59 -16.69 4.77
CA THR A 117 -4.27 -15.35 4.30
C THR A 117 -5.12 -14.29 5.02
N LEU A 118 -6.42 -14.55 5.20
CA LEU A 118 -7.30 -13.69 5.98
C LEU A 118 -6.83 -13.55 7.43
N LEU A 119 -6.36 -14.64 8.04
CA LEU A 119 -5.82 -14.61 9.41
C LEU A 119 -4.52 -13.79 9.53
N LEU A 120 -3.75 -13.64 8.46
CA LEU A 120 -2.55 -12.79 8.44
C LEU A 120 -2.87 -11.30 8.25
N MET A 121 -4.10 -10.97 7.85
CA MET A 121 -4.54 -9.58 7.67
C MET A 121 -5.11 -8.97 8.96
N VAL A 122 -5.14 -9.71 10.07
CA VAL A 122 -5.72 -9.30 11.38
C VAL A 122 -4.63 -8.98 12.38
#